data_AF-A9V4R6-F1
#
_entry.id   AF-A9V4R6-F1
#
_cell.length_a   1.000
_cell.length_b   1.000
_cell.length_c   1.000
_cell.angle_alpha   90.00
_cell.angle_beta   90.00
_cell.angle_gamma   90.00
#
_symmetry.space_group_name_H-M   'P 1'
#
loop_
_entity.id
_entity.type
_entity.pdbx_description
1 polymer ?
#
loop_
_entity_poly.entity_id
_entity_poly.type
_entity_poly.pdbx_seq_one_letter_code
_entity_poly.pdbx_strand_id
1 'polypeptide(L)'
;MWQRQSCGVGVNLMDKRGCKPGRFGARGVTVAGNHDRGMARGPIGLPSEAAIQLRRQRQEERKQRILNPKISKNGSDLEALQQQIIEKREQKKAEREAEMAADREMAAHAELALELERQQRMAAKAALAEQQRQWEEQRHREETVVWREPAPLRGDGADESRLGPSSLQIFQGEDDSQIEREALQRAQQREWARQQMEQQQRQRQAESAEFEEAQNMAHSQALLGLQQQHAQDEARRARLREAAEYNRKMADEKAAARRRERFHEAEELVAQKQAEIDSSLMREDPTEAFGRNGKVLKDRYRGMTPEQVAQIRADQIRQAEEAQQRRQQQREEEEREAQLRAQMSRQALLMDRQAQRARQAQLQEAATINQTLRLEQTLRATQREENTFDDSFFSQFGTSAR
;
A
#
# COMPACT_ATOMS: atom_id res chain seq x y z
N MET A 1 74.49 22.95 58.20
CA MET A 1 74.45 21.61 57.55
C MET A 1 74.23 20.60 58.66
N TRP A 2 73.28 19.67 58.48
CA TRP A 2 72.87 18.57 59.40
C TRP A 2 72.08 19.00 60.64
N GLN A 3 70.74 18.98 60.59
CA GLN A 3 69.78 17.86 60.77
C GLN A 3 69.40 17.58 62.24
N ARG A 4 68.08 17.65 62.46
CA ARG A 4 67.29 17.36 63.66
C ARG A 4 67.34 15.88 64.06
N GLN A 5 67.14 15.64 65.36
CA GLN A 5 66.28 14.63 66.03
C GLN A 5 66.65 14.76 67.52
N SER A 6 65.79 14.80 68.54
CA SER A 6 64.52 14.15 68.89
C SER A 6 64.04 14.86 70.18
N CYS A 7 62.76 15.08 70.48
CA CYS A 7 61.83 14.15 71.14
C CYS A 7 60.65 14.99 71.70
N GLY A 8 59.45 14.41 71.75
CA GLY A 8 58.44 14.80 72.75
C GLY A 8 57.11 15.32 72.20
N VAL A 9 56.20 14.42 71.82
CA VAL A 9 54.75 14.71 71.82
C VAL A 9 54.01 13.53 72.44
N GLY A 10 53.44 13.78 73.63
CA GLY A 10 51.99 13.74 73.82
C GLY A 10 51.27 12.40 73.72
N VAL A 11 51.00 11.84 74.89
CA VAL A 11 50.01 10.80 75.21
C VAL A 11 48.59 11.28 74.90
N ASN A 12 47.74 10.49 74.23
CA ASN A 12 46.43 10.08 74.77
C ASN A 12 45.53 9.24 73.83
N LEU A 13 45.06 8.15 74.46
CA LEU A 13 43.74 7.49 74.44
C LEU A 13 43.14 6.86 73.17
N MET A 14 43.10 5.53 73.28
CA MET A 14 42.18 4.54 72.73
C MET A 14 40.67 4.89 72.80
N ASP A 15 40.01 4.70 71.65
CA ASP A 15 38.99 3.65 71.40
C ASP A 15 37.55 3.83 71.95
N LYS A 16 36.57 3.99 71.04
CA LYS A 16 35.47 3.02 70.77
C LYS A 16 34.37 3.57 69.84
N ARG A 17 34.22 2.88 68.71
CA ARG A 17 32.98 2.35 68.07
C ARG A 17 31.78 3.30 67.84
N GLY A 18 31.55 3.63 66.57
CA GLY A 18 30.26 4.09 66.03
C GLY A 18 29.97 3.42 64.67
N CYS A 19 28.80 2.79 64.58
CA CYS A 19 28.29 1.97 63.47
C CYS A 19 28.35 2.63 62.09
N LYS A 20 28.73 1.85 61.07
CA LYS A 20 28.46 2.15 59.66
C LYS A 20 27.04 1.69 59.29
N PRO A 21 26.18 2.53 58.69
CA PRO A 21 25.01 2.04 57.97
C PRO A 21 25.43 1.43 56.62
N GLY A 22 24.77 0.33 56.28
CA GLY A 22 25.07 -0.49 55.10
C GLY A 22 24.97 0.27 53.79
N ARG A 23 25.99 0.08 52.94
CA ARG A 23 25.90 0.39 51.51
C ARG A 23 24.82 -0.49 50.89
N PHE A 24 23.70 0.12 50.53
CA PHE A 24 22.75 -0.47 49.59
C PHE A 24 23.48 -0.81 48.28
N GLY A 25 23.40 -2.08 47.90
CA GLY A 25 23.90 -2.58 46.63
C GLY A 25 23.09 -1.97 45.49
N ALA A 26 23.66 -0.98 44.82
CA ALA A 26 23.27 -0.62 43.48
C ALA A 26 23.55 -1.82 42.57
N ARG A 27 22.51 -2.54 42.17
CA ARG A 27 22.57 -3.46 41.02
C ARG A 27 22.74 -2.60 39.77
N GLY A 28 23.95 -2.14 39.53
CA GLY A 28 24.39 -1.71 38.21
C GLY A 28 24.35 -2.93 37.30
N VAL A 29 23.38 -2.97 36.40
CA VAL A 29 23.40 -3.86 35.25
C VAL A 29 24.58 -3.41 34.41
N THR A 30 25.74 -4.01 34.63
CA THR A 30 26.87 -3.93 33.71
C THR A 30 26.45 -4.65 32.43
N VAL A 31 26.05 -3.86 31.44
CA VAL A 31 25.99 -4.32 30.05
C VAL A 31 27.43 -4.60 29.64
N ALA A 32 27.86 -5.83 29.86
CA ALA A 32 29.09 -6.35 29.29
C ALA A 32 28.96 -6.25 27.77
N GLY A 33 29.70 -5.32 27.18
CA GLY A 33 29.89 -5.22 25.75
C GLY A 33 30.54 -6.50 25.24
N ASN A 34 29.74 -7.40 24.69
CA ASN A 34 30.21 -8.48 23.84
C ASN A 34 30.61 -7.91 22.48
N HIS A 35 31.78 -7.26 22.42
CA HIS A 35 32.51 -7.07 21.16
C HIS A 35 33.56 -8.17 21.10
N ASP A 36 33.24 -9.21 20.32
CA ASP A 36 34.09 -10.25 19.74
C ASP A 36 33.39 -11.62 19.78
N ARG A 37 32.33 -11.74 18.98
CA ARG A 37 31.98 -13.05 18.41
C ARG A 37 32.59 -13.10 17.02
N GLY A 38 33.81 -13.63 16.96
CA GLY A 38 34.39 -14.11 15.72
C GLY A 38 33.37 -14.96 14.98
N MET A 39 33.20 -14.68 13.69
CA MET A 39 32.39 -15.49 12.78
C MET A 39 33.05 -16.86 12.61
N ALA A 40 32.87 -17.74 13.58
CA ALA A 40 32.97 -19.17 13.36
C ALA A 40 31.77 -19.56 12.48
N ARG A 41 31.98 -19.61 11.16
CA ARG A 41 31.08 -20.30 10.24
C ARG A 41 31.12 -21.79 10.59
N GLY A 42 30.33 -22.18 11.59
CA GLY A 42 30.03 -23.58 11.90
C GLY A 42 29.37 -24.25 10.70
N PRO A 43 29.51 -25.58 10.56
CA PRO A 43 28.97 -26.30 9.42
C PRO A 43 27.45 -26.10 9.37
N ILE A 44 26.92 -25.87 8.16
CA ILE A 44 25.49 -25.80 7.89
C ILE A 44 24.92 -27.22 8.12
N GLY A 45 24.66 -27.54 9.39
CA GLY A 45 23.94 -28.74 9.79
C GLY A 45 22.48 -28.58 9.37
N LEU A 46 21.96 -29.56 8.63
CA LEU A 46 20.55 -29.64 8.31
C LEU A 46 19.74 -29.56 9.63
N PRO A 47 18.73 -28.68 9.74
CA PRO A 47 17.92 -28.60 10.95
C PRO A 47 17.25 -29.95 11.21
N SER A 48 17.30 -30.43 12.47
CA SER A 48 16.68 -31.72 12.82
C SER A 48 15.19 -31.72 12.46
N GLU A 49 14.64 -32.89 12.13
CA GLU A 49 13.25 -33.01 11.68
C GLU A 49 12.26 -32.40 12.68
N ALA A 50 12.54 -32.50 13.98
CA ALA A 50 11.74 -31.87 15.04
C ALA A 50 11.74 -30.33 14.95
N ALA A 51 12.88 -29.71 14.64
CA ALA A 51 12.97 -28.26 14.45
C ALA A 51 12.20 -27.79 13.21
N ILE A 52 12.19 -28.60 12.14
CA ILE A 52 11.42 -28.34 10.93
C ILE A 52 9.91 -28.46 11.21
N GLN A 53 9.49 -29.49 11.95
CA GLN A 53 8.08 -29.67 12.33
C GLN A 53 7.58 -28.53 13.22
N LEU A 54 8.33 -28.12 14.25
CA LEU A 54 8.01 -26.94 15.07
C LEU A 54 7.94 -25.65 14.27
N ARG A 55 8.77 -25.52 13.23
CA ARG A 55 8.71 -24.36 12.33
C ARG A 55 7.46 -24.39 11.46
N ARG A 56 7.04 -25.56 10.98
CA ARG A 56 5.79 -25.73 10.21
C ARG A 56 4.56 -25.42 11.07
N GLN A 57 4.49 -25.97 12.28
CA GLN A 57 3.42 -25.69 13.24
C GLN A 57 3.30 -24.19 13.55
N ARG A 58 4.42 -23.51 13.87
CA ARG A 58 4.42 -22.05 14.06
C ARG A 58 4.01 -21.28 12.82
N GLN A 59 4.35 -21.76 11.62
CA GLN A 59 3.90 -21.14 10.38
C GLN A 59 2.41 -21.35 10.12
N GLU A 60 1.83 -22.49 10.48
CA GLU A 60 0.40 -22.75 10.40
C GLU A 60 -0.39 -21.87 11.36
N GLU A 61 0.04 -21.77 12.62
CA GLU A 61 -0.53 -20.84 13.63
C GLU A 61 -0.42 -19.38 13.18
N ARG A 62 0.68 -19.02 12.52
CA ARG A 62 0.87 -17.66 11.96
C ARG A 62 -0.04 -17.42 10.76
N LYS A 63 -0.18 -18.39 9.86
CA LYS A 63 -1.09 -18.31 8.70
C LYS A 63 -2.53 -18.13 9.17
N GLN A 64 -2.98 -18.87 10.17
CA GLN A 64 -4.33 -18.74 10.74
C GLN A 64 -4.58 -17.32 11.28
N ARG A 65 -3.59 -16.68 11.91
CA ARG A 65 -3.70 -15.30 12.40
C ARG A 65 -3.71 -14.25 11.29
N ILE A 66 -2.85 -14.40 10.29
CA ILE A 66 -2.74 -13.45 9.18
C ILE A 66 -3.95 -13.53 8.24
N LEU A 67 -4.46 -14.73 8.00
CA LEU A 67 -5.60 -14.95 7.10
C LEU A 67 -6.94 -14.53 7.73
N ASN A 68 -7.00 -14.34 9.04
CA ASN A 68 -8.19 -13.79 9.69
C ASN A 68 -8.13 -12.26 9.70
N PRO A 69 -8.93 -11.55 8.87
CA PRO A 69 -8.84 -10.09 8.74
C PRO A 69 -9.21 -9.36 10.04
N LYS A 70 -10.06 -9.95 10.90
CA LYS A 70 -10.45 -9.32 12.18
C LYS A 70 -9.30 -9.32 13.17
N ILE A 71 -8.57 -10.44 13.27
CA ILE A 71 -7.38 -10.57 14.13
C ILE A 71 -6.21 -9.76 13.54
N SER A 72 -6.00 -9.80 12.23
CA SER A 72 -4.91 -9.07 11.57
C SER A 72 -5.08 -7.55 11.64
N LYS A 73 -6.32 -7.04 11.63
CA LYS A 73 -6.59 -5.59 11.63
C LYS A 73 -6.71 -5.03 13.05
N ASN A 74 -7.41 -5.74 13.94
CA ASN A 74 -7.80 -5.24 15.27
C ASN A 74 -7.62 -6.28 16.40
N GLY A 75 -6.71 -7.24 16.28
CA GLY A 75 -6.49 -8.27 17.31
C GLY A 75 -5.79 -7.70 18.55
N SER A 76 -6.54 -7.55 19.64
CA SER A 76 -6.01 -7.24 20.98
C SER A 76 -6.28 -8.40 21.95
N ASP A 77 -5.29 -8.74 22.76
CA ASP A 77 -5.39 -9.76 23.80
C ASP A 77 -6.05 -9.16 25.04
N LEU A 78 -7.37 -9.34 25.15
CA LEU A 78 -8.17 -8.75 26.21
C LEU A 78 -7.83 -9.31 27.60
N GLU A 79 -7.47 -10.59 27.69
CA GLU A 79 -7.14 -11.25 28.94
C GLU A 79 -5.79 -10.74 29.47
N ALA A 80 -4.78 -10.65 28.60
CA ALA A 80 -3.49 -10.06 28.97
C ALA A 80 -3.62 -8.58 29.38
N LEU A 81 -4.45 -7.81 28.67
CA LEU A 81 -4.72 -6.41 29.03
C LEU A 81 -5.45 -6.29 30.37
N GLN A 82 -6.40 -7.18 30.65
CA GLN A 82 -7.08 -7.21 31.96
C GLN A 82 -6.11 -7.56 33.09
N GLN A 83 -5.21 -8.52 32.89
CA GLN A 83 -4.16 -8.86 33.86
C GLN A 83 -3.23 -7.66 34.11
N GLN A 84 -2.78 -6.97 33.07
CA GLN A 84 -1.95 -5.76 33.20
C GLN A 84 -2.67 -4.64 33.97
N ILE A 85 -3.99 -4.48 33.77
CA ILE A 85 -4.80 -3.50 34.51
C ILE A 85 -4.88 -3.87 35.99
N ILE A 86 -5.06 -5.15 36.31
CA ILE A 86 -5.09 -5.65 37.70
C ILE A 86 -3.74 -5.42 38.37
N GLU A 87 -2.64 -5.84 37.73
CA GLU A 87 -1.28 -5.67 38.24
C GLU A 87 -0.96 -4.19 38.49
N LYS A 88 -1.31 -3.29 37.55
CA LYS A 88 -1.09 -1.85 37.71
C LYS A 88 -1.92 -1.25 38.85
N ARG A 89 -3.13 -1.77 39.10
CA ARG A 89 -3.96 -1.35 40.24
C ARG A 89 -3.38 -1.82 41.56
N GLU A 90 -2.84 -3.03 41.62
CA GLU A 90 -2.17 -3.58 42.81
C GLU A 90 -0.88 -2.81 43.11
N GLN A 91 -0.05 -2.54 42.11
CA GLN A 91 1.14 -1.69 42.24
C GLN A 91 0.78 -0.31 42.80
N LYS A 92 -0.24 0.35 42.24
CA LYS A 92 -0.68 1.67 42.72
C LYS A 92 -1.23 1.63 44.16
N LYS A 93 -1.87 0.53 44.57
CA LYS A 93 -2.31 0.35 45.96
C LYS A 93 -1.11 0.19 46.90
N ALA A 94 -0.14 -0.65 46.52
CA ALA A 94 1.07 -0.86 47.30
C ALA A 94 1.91 0.43 47.45
N GLU A 95 2.05 1.22 46.38
CA GLU A 95 2.71 2.54 46.42
C GLU A 95 1.99 3.47 47.39
N ARG A 96 0.66 3.53 47.33
CA ARG A 96 -0.14 4.37 48.23
C ARG A 96 -0.04 3.93 49.69
N GLU A 97 0.01 2.62 49.95
CA GLU A 97 0.20 2.07 51.29
C GLU A 97 1.60 2.40 51.84
N ALA A 98 2.63 2.36 50.99
CA ALA A 98 3.99 2.74 51.34
C ALA A 98 4.11 4.25 51.63
N GLU A 99 3.48 5.10 50.82
CA GLU A 99 3.42 6.55 51.04
C GLU A 99 2.73 6.88 52.37
N MET A 100 1.57 6.26 52.63
CA MET A 100 0.85 6.43 53.90
C MET A 100 1.66 5.93 55.12
N ALA A 101 2.50 4.90 54.95
CA ALA A 101 3.38 4.42 56.01
C ALA A 101 4.52 5.43 56.28
N ALA A 102 5.14 5.95 55.22
CA ALA A 102 6.18 6.98 55.33
C ALA A 102 5.64 8.27 55.99
N ASP A 103 4.42 8.69 55.65
CA ASP A 103 3.77 9.85 56.27
C ASP A 103 3.54 9.65 57.78
N ARG A 104 3.14 8.43 58.19
CA ARG A 104 2.98 8.09 59.61
C ARG A 104 4.31 8.11 60.36
N GLU A 105 5.36 7.57 59.76
CA GLU A 105 6.70 7.61 60.33
C GLU A 105 7.21 9.05 60.47
N MET A 106 6.98 9.89 59.45
CA MET A 106 7.34 11.30 59.48
C MET A 106 6.59 12.07 60.59
N ALA A 107 5.30 11.81 60.76
CA ALA A 107 4.50 12.39 61.84
C ALA A 107 5.02 11.98 63.22
N ALA A 108 5.33 10.69 63.43
CA ALA A 108 5.89 10.20 64.69
C ALA A 108 7.27 10.81 64.99
N HIS A 109 8.13 10.98 63.97
CA HIS A 109 9.41 11.65 64.13
C HIS A 109 9.27 13.15 64.46
N ALA A 110 8.29 13.82 63.87
CA ALA A 110 8.00 15.23 64.17
C ALA A 110 7.52 15.41 65.62
N GLU A 111 6.65 14.52 66.12
CA GLU A 111 6.21 14.51 67.51
C GLU A 111 7.38 14.32 68.48
N LEU A 112 8.25 13.33 68.22
CA LEU A 112 9.43 13.07 69.03
C LEU A 112 10.40 14.28 69.06
N ALA A 113 10.60 14.94 67.92
CA ALA A 113 11.45 16.13 67.83
C ALA A 113 10.91 17.27 68.71
N LEU A 114 9.59 17.50 68.70
CA LEU A 114 8.94 18.51 69.54
C LEU A 114 9.06 18.20 71.03
N GLU A 115 8.94 16.93 71.42
CA GLU A 115 9.14 16.52 72.82
C GLU A 115 10.58 16.75 73.28
N LEU A 116 11.55 16.42 72.42
CA LEU A 116 12.96 16.60 72.71
C LEU A 116 13.35 18.08 72.81
N GLU A 117 12.80 18.93 71.95
CA GLU A 117 12.97 20.39 72.02
C GLU A 117 12.39 20.95 73.33
N ARG A 118 11.21 20.48 73.75
CA ARG A 118 10.60 20.87 75.04
C ARG A 118 11.50 20.48 76.21
N GLN A 119 12.03 19.26 76.23
CA GLN A 119 12.94 18.79 77.28
C GLN A 119 14.22 19.62 77.34
N GLN A 120 14.85 19.88 76.18
CA GLN A 120 16.05 20.72 76.10
C GLN A 120 15.80 22.14 76.60
N ARG A 121 14.66 22.73 76.25
CA ARG A 121 14.27 24.08 76.69
C ARG A 121 14.05 24.14 78.20
N MET A 122 13.48 23.10 78.81
CA MET A 122 13.32 23.01 80.26
C MET A 122 14.66 22.82 80.97
N ALA A 123 15.55 21.97 80.44
CA ALA A 123 16.89 21.78 80.98
C ALA A 123 17.74 23.06 80.90
N ALA A 124 17.69 23.79 79.78
CA ALA A 124 18.40 25.06 79.62
C ALA A 124 17.91 26.12 80.62
N LYS A 125 16.59 26.18 80.88
CA LYS A 125 16.03 27.09 81.90
C LYS A 125 16.48 26.72 83.31
N ALA A 126 16.52 25.43 83.65
CA ALA A 126 17.01 24.98 84.95
C ALA A 126 18.50 25.31 85.15
N ALA A 127 19.34 25.05 84.15
CA ALA A 127 20.76 25.38 84.18
C ALA A 127 21.02 26.88 84.35
N LEU A 128 20.24 27.73 83.66
CA LEU A 128 20.34 29.18 83.81
C LEU A 128 19.97 29.64 85.23
N ALA A 129 18.92 29.07 85.82
CA ALA A 129 18.51 29.38 87.19
C ALA A 129 19.56 28.95 88.23
N GLU A 130 20.23 27.81 88.01
CA GLU A 130 21.35 27.36 88.86
C GLU A 130 22.55 28.32 88.78
N GLN A 131 22.92 28.76 87.57
CA GLN A 131 24.01 29.72 87.40
C GLN A 131 23.70 31.07 88.07
N GLN A 132 22.46 31.54 88.00
CA GLN A 132 22.05 32.78 88.68
C GLN A 132 22.20 32.67 90.21
N ARG A 133 21.78 31.54 90.81
CA ARG A 133 21.96 31.30 92.25
C ARG A 133 23.43 31.28 92.67
N GLN A 134 24.28 30.60 91.90
CA GLN A 134 25.71 30.53 92.17
C GLN A 134 26.38 31.91 92.11
N TRP A 135 25.94 32.76 91.18
CA TRP A 135 26.46 34.12 91.04
C TRP A 135 26.02 35.03 92.20
N GLU A 136 24.77 34.91 92.65
CA GLU A 136 24.25 35.62 93.83
C GLU A 136 24.96 35.21 95.13
N GLU A 137 25.26 33.91 95.30
CA GLU A 137 26.03 33.39 96.44
C GLU A 137 27.49 33.89 96.46
N GLN A 138 28.13 34.04 95.29
CA GLN A 138 29.49 34.59 95.19
C GLN A 138 29.52 36.08 95.51
N ARG A 139 28.57 36.85 94.96
CA ARG A 139 28.39 38.28 95.27
C ARG A 139 28.25 38.55 96.77
N HIS A 140 27.45 37.74 97.48
CA HIS A 140 27.26 37.89 98.92
C HIS A 140 28.50 37.56 99.77
N ARG A 141 29.47 36.82 99.23
CA ARG A 141 30.74 36.49 99.93
C ARG A 141 31.79 37.59 99.81
N GLU A 142 31.74 38.43 98.78
CA GLU A 142 32.75 39.45 98.50
C GLU A 142 32.52 40.79 99.24
N GLU A 143 31.34 41.03 99.84
CA GLU A 143 30.99 42.30 100.50
C GLU A 143 31.48 42.46 101.96
N THR A 144 32.29 41.54 102.49
CA THR A 144 32.72 41.57 103.91
C THR A 144 34.23 41.68 104.15
N VAL A 145 34.96 42.52 103.41
CA VAL A 145 36.29 42.97 103.88
C VAL A 145 36.61 44.40 103.43
N VAL A 146 36.56 45.36 104.36
CA VAL A 146 37.11 46.71 104.17
C VAL A 146 38.56 46.69 104.64
N TRP A 147 39.50 46.56 103.70
CA TRP A 147 40.91 46.79 103.96
C TRP A 147 41.18 48.30 103.90
N ARG A 148 41.75 48.86 104.98
CA ARG A 148 42.33 50.21 104.96
C ARG A 148 43.76 50.07 104.45
N GLU A 149 44.03 50.53 103.24
CA GLU A 149 45.37 50.49 102.66
C GLU A 149 46.34 51.36 103.49
N PRO A 150 47.47 50.81 103.96
CA PRO A 150 48.57 51.63 104.42
C PRO A 150 49.25 52.29 103.22
N ALA A 151 49.74 53.52 103.40
CA ALA A 151 50.46 54.24 102.36
C ALA A 151 51.67 53.43 101.85
N PRO A 152 51.92 53.41 100.52
CA PRO A 152 52.96 52.57 99.95
C PRO A 152 54.34 53.04 100.41
N LEU A 153 55.19 52.10 100.85
CA LEU A 153 56.57 52.37 101.25
C LEU A 153 57.48 52.76 100.06
N ARG A 154 57.05 52.51 98.82
CA ARG A 154 57.70 52.95 97.57
C ARG A 154 56.77 53.96 96.90
N GLY A 155 57.11 55.24 96.96
CA GLY A 155 56.40 56.30 96.24
C GLY A 155 57.09 56.65 94.93
N ASP A 156 56.32 57.17 93.97
CA ASP A 156 56.82 57.63 92.66
C ASP A 156 57.90 58.72 92.86
N GLY A 157 59.17 58.40 92.54
CA GLY A 157 60.31 59.32 92.65
C GLY A 157 61.35 59.01 93.73
N ALA A 158 61.32 57.82 94.36
CA ALA A 158 62.41 57.37 95.23
C ALA A 158 63.70 57.10 94.44
N ASP A 159 64.86 57.51 94.99
CA ASP A 159 66.18 57.40 94.35
C ASP A 159 66.66 55.93 94.32
N GLU A 160 66.39 55.25 93.20
CA GLU A 160 66.63 53.80 92.99
C GLU A 160 68.11 53.39 93.12
N SER A 161 69.02 54.36 93.05
CA SER A 161 70.47 54.17 93.22
C SER A 161 70.87 53.71 94.63
N ARG A 162 69.98 53.86 95.63
CA ARG A 162 70.20 53.47 97.04
C ARG A 162 69.64 52.09 97.41
N LEU A 163 68.90 51.45 96.50
CA LEU A 163 68.20 50.19 96.72
C LEU A 163 69.00 49.03 96.10
N GLY A 164 69.88 48.42 96.88
CA GLY A 164 70.63 47.23 96.45
C GLY A 164 69.81 45.94 96.48
N PRO A 165 70.34 44.82 95.97
CA PRO A 165 69.61 43.54 95.88
C PRO A 165 69.18 42.96 97.25
N SER A 166 69.75 43.43 98.37
CA SER A 166 69.34 43.00 99.72
C SER A 166 68.07 43.69 100.23
N SER A 167 67.62 44.78 99.59
CA SER A 167 66.41 45.50 100.00
C SER A 167 65.13 44.72 99.65
N LEU A 168 65.21 43.76 98.71
CA LEU A 168 64.09 42.99 98.15
C LEU A 168 62.97 43.87 97.57
N GLN A 169 63.30 45.10 97.14
CA GLN A 169 62.33 46.08 96.63
C GLN A 169 62.36 46.25 95.10
N ILE A 170 63.41 45.77 94.42
CA ILE A 170 63.55 45.82 92.96
C ILE A 170 63.93 44.40 92.50
N PHE A 171 63.09 43.80 91.66
CA PHE A 171 63.37 42.49 91.07
C PHE A 171 63.62 42.63 89.57
N GLN A 172 64.69 42.04 89.04
CA GLN A 172 64.99 42.08 87.60
C GLN A 172 63.95 41.34 86.72
N GLY A 173 63.07 40.53 87.33
CA GLY A 173 61.93 39.91 86.64
C GLY A 173 60.68 40.79 86.58
N GLU A 174 60.65 41.89 87.34
CA GLU A 174 59.63 42.93 87.23
C GLU A 174 60.03 43.80 86.05
N ASP A 175 59.43 43.49 84.91
CA ASP A 175 59.72 44.20 83.68
C ASP A 175 58.87 45.47 83.58
N ASP A 176 59.46 46.59 83.97
CA ASP A 176 58.82 47.90 83.89
C ASP A 176 58.45 48.30 82.46
N SER A 177 59.07 47.68 81.45
CA SER A 177 58.78 47.91 80.03
C SER A 177 57.73 46.95 79.45
N GLN A 178 57.10 46.10 80.27
CA GLN A 178 56.11 45.11 79.83
C GLN A 178 54.99 45.75 79.00
N ILE A 179 54.47 46.90 79.45
CA ILE A 179 53.37 47.60 78.78
C ILE A 179 53.79 48.06 77.37
N GLU A 180 55.00 48.60 77.22
CA GLU A 180 55.53 49.04 75.93
C GLU A 180 55.79 47.85 74.99
N ARG A 181 56.34 46.75 75.52
CA ARG A 181 56.55 45.51 74.76
C ARG A 181 55.22 44.92 74.28
N GLU A 182 54.22 44.82 75.16
CA GLU A 182 52.89 44.35 74.81
C GLU A 182 52.21 45.26 73.78
N ALA A 183 52.36 46.58 73.91
CA ALA A 183 51.85 47.53 72.93
C ALA A 183 52.47 47.31 71.54
N LEU A 184 53.79 47.10 71.48
CA LEU A 184 54.51 46.80 70.24
C LEU A 184 54.06 45.46 69.64
N GLN A 185 53.95 44.39 70.45
CA GLN A 185 53.49 43.08 69.98
C GLN A 185 52.05 43.13 69.47
N ARG A 186 51.15 43.83 70.17
CA ARG A 186 49.77 44.05 69.73
C ARG A 186 49.70 44.88 68.45
N ALA A 187 50.62 45.82 68.23
CA ALA A 187 50.72 46.57 66.98
C ALA A 187 51.17 45.65 65.82
N GLN A 188 52.22 44.85 66.02
CA GLN A 188 52.70 43.88 65.04
C GLN A 188 51.63 42.83 64.67
N GLN A 189 50.94 42.26 65.67
CA GLN A 189 49.85 41.31 65.43
C GLN A 189 48.68 41.95 64.66
N ARG A 190 48.36 43.22 64.95
CA ARG A 190 47.33 43.97 64.20
C ARG A 190 47.75 44.17 62.75
N GLU A 191 49.01 44.53 62.49
CA GLU A 191 49.52 44.69 61.13
C GLU A 191 49.53 43.37 60.36
N TRP A 192 49.98 42.27 60.98
CA TRP A 192 49.94 40.95 60.34
C TRP A 192 48.52 40.48 60.05
N ALA A 193 47.60 40.62 61.00
CA ALA A 193 46.19 40.29 60.79
C ALA A 193 45.58 41.11 59.65
N ARG A 194 45.90 42.42 59.59
CA ARG A 194 45.47 43.29 58.50
C ARG A 194 46.02 42.83 57.14
N GLN A 195 47.32 42.54 57.05
CA GLN A 195 47.94 42.05 55.81
C GLN A 195 47.33 40.72 55.37
N GLN A 196 47.08 39.81 56.31
CA GLN A 196 46.46 38.51 56.02
C GLN A 196 45.02 38.67 55.53
N MET A 197 44.22 39.56 56.14
CA MET A 197 42.86 39.86 55.67
C MET A 197 42.88 40.47 54.26
N GLU A 198 43.80 41.41 53.99
CA GLU A 198 43.92 42.03 52.67
C GLU A 198 44.33 41.01 51.60
N GLN A 199 45.26 40.11 51.90
CA GLN A 199 45.64 39.02 50.98
C GLN A 199 44.46 38.08 50.72
N GLN A 200 43.74 37.67 51.77
CA GLN A 200 42.58 36.80 51.62
C GLN A 200 41.46 37.47 50.81
N GLN A 201 41.26 38.78 51.01
CA GLN A 201 40.27 39.54 50.25
C GLN A 201 40.64 39.65 48.76
N ARG A 202 41.92 39.90 48.46
CA ARG A 202 42.42 39.89 47.08
C ARG A 202 42.28 38.53 46.41
N GLN A 203 42.58 37.44 47.13
CA GLN A 203 42.38 36.07 46.63
C GLN A 203 40.91 35.80 46.33
N ARG A 204 40.00 36.13 47.25
CA ARG A 204 38.56 35.96 47.03
C ARG A 204 38.06 36.78 45.83
N GLN A 205 38.57 38.00 45.65
CA GLN A 205 38.22 38.83 44.50
C GLN A 205 38.71 38.23 43.18
N ALA A 206 39.93 37.70 43.16
CA ALA A 206 40.46 36.99 41.99
C ALA A 206 39.64 35.74 41.67
N GLU A 207 39.33 34.92 42.68
CA GLU A 207 38.48 33.72 42.52
C GLU A 207 37.08 34.08 42.00
N SER A 208 36.47 35.16 42.51
CA SER A 208 35.17 35.60 42.00
C SER A 208 35.24 36.09 40.56
N ALA A 209 36.30 36.82 40.19
CA ALA A 209 36.49 37.30 38.82
C ALA A 209 36.70 36.13 37.84
N GLU A 210 37.54 35.16 38.20
CA GLU A 210 37.75 33.93 37.41
C GLU A 210 36.44 33.14 37.24
N PHE A 211 35.63 33.05 38.30
CA PHE A 211 34.34 32.37 38.24
C PHE A 211 33.34 33.10 37.32
N GLU A 212 33.28 34.43 37.36
CA GLU A 212 32.46 35.25 36.47
C GLU A 212 32.89 35.11 35.01
N GLU A 213 34.20 35.15 34.75
CA GLU A 213 34.77 34.92 33.41
C GLU A 213 34.42 33.53 32.89
N ALA A 214 34.58 32.48 33.72
CA ALA A 214 34.21 31.12 33.36
C ALA A 214 32.73 30.98 33.03
N GLN A 215 31.84 31.64 33.81
CA GLN A 215 30.41 31.67 33.52
C GLN A 215 30.09 32.39 32.20
N ASN A 216 30.71 33.55 31.96
CA ASN A 216 30.52 34.29 30.72
C ASN A 216 30.99 33.49 29.49
N MET A 217 32.11 32.79 29.63
CA MET A 217 32.61 31.89 28.60
C MET A 217 31.65 30.71 28.36
N ALA A 218 31.16 30.06 29.41
CA ALA A 218 30.18 28.98 29.28
C ALA A 218 28.87 29.46 28.63
N HIS A 219 28.40 30.66 29.01
CA HIS A 219 27.20 31.25 28.45
C HIS A 219 27.37 31.59 26.96
N SER A 220 28.49 32.21 26.58
CA SER A 220 28.78 32.52 25.18
C SER A 220 28.90 31.25 24.32
N GLN A 221 29.53 30.18 24.85
CA GLN A 221 29.59 28.89 24.18
C GLN A 221 28.20 28.26 23.99
N ALA A 222 27.33 28.34 25.01
CA ALA A 222 25.95 27.86 24.90
C ALA A 222 25.17 28.63 23.82
N LEU A 223 25.29 29.95 23.77
CA LEU A 223 24.66 30.78 22.73
C LEU A 223 25.15 30.42 21.33
N LEU A 224 26.46 30.27 21.15
CA LEU A 224 27.04 29.82 19.88
C LEU A 224 26.53 28.42 19.49
N GLY A 225 26.44 27.51 20.45
CA GLY A 225 25.88 26.17 20.24
C GLY A 225 24.43 26.21 19.74
N LEU A 226 23.59 27.05 20.35
CA LEU A 226 22.20 27.25 19.91
C LEU A 226 22.11 27.86 18.50
N GLN A 227 22.94 28.85 18.19
CA GLN A 227 22.99 29.45 16.85
C GLN A 227 23.40 28.44 15.78
N GLN A 228 24.40 27.60 16.07
CA GLN A 228 24.83 26.53 15.17
C GLN A 228 23.73 25.49 14.94
N GLN A 229 23.03 25.08 16.00
CA GLN A 229 21.89 24.16 15.87
C GLN A 229 20.77 24.75 15.01
N HIS A 230 20.42 26.01 15.25
CA HIS A 230 19.42 26.72 14.45
C HIS A 230 19.80 26.77 12.97
N ALA A 231 21.03 27.17 12.65
CA ALA A 231 21.54 27.23 11.28
C ALA A 231 21.53 25.84 10.61
N GLN A 232 21.90 24.78 11.33
CA GLN A 232 21.84 23.40 10.82
C GLN A 232 20.41 22.95 10.53
N ASP A 233 19.46 23.26 11.42
CA ASP A 233 18.05 22.92 11.23
C ASP A 233 17.43 23.67 10.06
N GLU A 234 17.76 24.94 9.87
CA GLU A 234 17.35 25.72 8.71
C GLU A 234 17.92 25.15 7.41
N ALA A 235 19.21 24.84 7.38
CA ALA A 235 19.85 24.19 6.22
C ALA A 235 19.25 22.81 5.92
N ARG A 236 18.88 22.04 6.95
CA ARG A 236 18.18 20.76 6.79
C ARG A 236 16.78 20.97 6.21
N ARG A 237 16.02 21.95 6.73
CA ARG A 237 14.68 22.29 6.21
C ARG A 237 14.74 22.77 4.77
N ALA A 238 15.71 23.60 4.41
CA ALA A 238 15.92 24.06 3.04
C ALA A 238 16.17 22.87 2.08
N ARG A 239 17.10 21.98 2.42
CA ARG A 239 17.37 20.77 1.63
C ARG A 239 16.14 19.86 1.47
N LEU A 240 15.34 19.72 2.53
CA LEU A 240 14.10 18.93 2.45
C LEU A 240 13.06 19.58 1.54
N ARG A 241 12.94 20.92 1.54
CA ARG A 241 12.04 21.65 0.62
C ARG A 241 12.49 21.46 -0.82
N GLU A 242 13.77 21.64 -1.11
CA GLU A 242 14.33 21.43 -2.45
C GLU A 242 14.10 20.00 -2.95
N ALA A 243 14.35 19.00 -2.10
CA ALA A 243 14.09 17.60 -2.43
C ALA A 243 12.59 17.33 -2.68
N ALA A 244 11.70 17.94 -1.89
CA ALA A 244 10.26 17.81 -2.07
C ALA A 244 9.80 18.46 -3.39
N GLU A 245 10.31 19.64 -3.73
CA GLU A 245 10.03 20.32 -4.99
C GLU A 245 10.54 19.53 -6.20
N TYR A 246 11.76 18.98 -6.11
CA TYR A 246 12.32 18.11 -7.14
C TYR A 246 11.46 16.85 -7.33
N ASN A 247 11.08 16.17 -6.24
CA ASN A 247 10.21 15.00 -6.30
C ASN A 247 8.84 15.32 -6.89
N ARG A 248 8.29 16.49 -6.58
CA ARG A 248 7.02 16.97 -7.16
C ARG A 248 7.15 17.18 -8.66
N LYS A 249 8.19 17.88 -9.13
CA LYS A 249 8.47 18.07 -10.56
C LYS A 249 8.64 16.74 -11.29
N MET A 250 9.42 15.83 -10.72
CA MET A 250 9.60 14.47 -11.25
C MET A 250 8.27 13.68 -11.34
N ALA A 251 7.40 13.81 -10.33
CA ALA A 251 6.09 13.18 -10.34
C ALA A 251 5.19 13.75 -11.44
N ASP A 252 5.20 15.07 -11.61
CA ASP A 252 4.43 15.78 -12.64
C ASP A 252 4.91 15.42 -14.05
N GLU A 253 6.23 15.36 -14.28
CA GLU A 253 6.84 14.90 -15.53
C GLU A 253 6.44 13.45 -15.86
N LYS A 254 6.53 12.55 -14.88
CA LYS A 254 6.12 11.15 -15.05
C LYS A 254 4.63 11.02 -15.33
N ALA A 255 3.80 11.82 -14.68
CA ALA A 255 2.36 11.85 -14.93
C ALA A 255 2.05 12.39 -16.35
N ALA A 256 2.76 13.41 -16.81
CA ALA A 256 2.64 13.92 -18.17
C ALA A 256 3.08 12.89 -19.22
N ALA A 257 4.20 12.20 -18.99
CA ALA A 257 4.68 11.13 -19.86
C ALA A 257 3.64 10.00 -19.98
N ARG A 258 3.09 9.52 -18.86
CA ARG A 258 2.01 8.51 -18.86
C ARG A 258 0.76 8.98 -19.60
N ARG A 259 0.40 10.27 -19.52
CA ARG A 259 -0.74 10.82 -20.28
C ARG A 259 -0.47 10.79 -21.79
N ARG A 260 0.75 11.12 -22.22
CA ARG A 260 1.16 11.06 -23.62
C ARG A 260 1.17 9.62 -24.14
N GLU A 261 1.72 8.69 -23.36
CA GLU A 261 1.73 7.27 -23.69
C GLU A 261 0.31 6.74 -23.87
N ARG A 262 -0.60 7.00 -22.91
CA ARG A 262 -2.02 6.61 -23.04
C ARG A 262 -2.71 7.24 -24.24
N PHE A 263 -2.36 8.48 -24.58
CA PHE A 263 -2.91 9.14 -25.75
C PHE A 263 -2.44 8.46 -27.04
N HIS A 264 -1.13 8.17 -27.14
CA HIS A 264 -0.59 7.43 -28.27
C HIS A 264 -1.16 6.01 -28.37
N GLU A 265 -1.26 5.27 -27.27
CA GLU A 265 -1.92 3.95 -27.24
C GLU A 265 -3.36 4.03 -27.74
N ALA A 266 -4.09 5.08 -27.36
CA ALA A 266 -5.46 5.29 -27.83
C ALA A 266 -5.51 5.62 -29.33
N GLU A 267 -4.60 6.46 -29.83
CA GLU A 267 -4.46 6.75 -31.27
C GLU A 267 -4.12 5.49 -32.07
N GLU A 268 -3.15 4.70 -31.61
CA GLU A 268 -2.76 3.44 -32.23
C GLU A 268 -3.93 2.45 -32.24
N LEU A 269 -4.68 2.34 -31.13
CA LEU A 269 -5.86 1.49 -31.07
C LEU A 269 -6.95 1.93 -32.06
N VAL A 270 -7.17 3.24 -32.19
CA VAL A 270 -8.13 3.77 -33.18
C VAL A 270 -7.66 3.48 -34.60
N ALA A 271 -6.38 3.70 -34.90
CA ALA A 271 -5.80 3.40 -36.20
C ALA A 271 -5.87 1.90 -36.54
N GLN A 272 -5.61 1.02 -35.57
CA GLN A 272 -5.75 -0.42 -35.72
C GLN A 272 -7.21 -0.81 -36.02
N LYS A 273 -8.17 -0.28 -35.26
CA LYS A 273 -9.60 -0.53 -35.51
C LYS A 273 -10.04 -0.04 -36.88
N GLN A 274 -9.57 1.13 -37.32
CA GLN A 274 -9.85 1.64 -38.66
C GLN A 274 -9.25 0.73 -39.73
N ALA A 275 -8.00 0.30 -39.58
CA ALA A 275 -7.37 -0.65 -40.50
C ALA A 275 -8.08 -2.00 -40.52
N GLU A 276 -8.62 -2.46 -39.39
CA GLU A 276 -9.42 -3.69 -39.30
C GLU A 276 -10.77 -3.54 -39.99
N ILE A 277 -11.48 -2.43 -39.77
CA ILE A 277 -12.73 -2.11 -40.47
C ILE A 277 -12.51 -1.97 -41.98
N ASP A 278 -11.39 -1.35 -42.37
CA ASP A 278 -11.01 -1.16 -43.77
C ASP A 278 -10.35 -2.39 -44.38
N SER A 279 -10.10 -3.42 -43.57
CA SER A 279 -9.56 -4.67 -44.07
C SER A 279 -10.55 -5.28 -45.07
N SER A 280 -9.98 -5.85 -46.11
CA SER A 280 -10.73 -6.47 -47.19
C SER A 280 -11.64 -7.61 -46.71
N LEU A 281 -11.23 -8.29 -45.62
CA LEU A 281 -12.04 -9.31 -44.96
C LEU A 281 -13.34 -8.72 -44.37
N MET A 282 -13.25 -7.58 -43.65
CA MET A 282 -14.41 -6.95 -43.02
C MET A 282 -15.31 -6.22 -44.03
N ARG A 283 -14.74 -5.62 -45.08
CA ARG A 283 -15.50 -4.99 -46.17
C ARG A 283 -16.07 -5.98 -47.19
N GLU A 284 -15.67 -7.23 -47.12
CA GLU A 284 -16.06 -8.29 -48.05
C GLU A 284 -15.81 -7.89 -49.51
N ASP A 285 -14.63 -7.34 -49.81
CA ASP A 285 -14.33 -6.78 -51.13
C ASP A 285 -14.44 -7.85 -52.25
N PRO A 286 -15.33 -7.66 -53.26
CA PRO A 286 -15.50 -8.61 -54.35
C PRO A 286 -14.24 -8.81 -55.21
N THR A 287 -13.29 -7.87 -55.18
CA THR A 287 -12.08 -7.95 -56.00
C THR A 287 -11.14 -9.08 -55.54
N GLU A 288 -11.19 -9.47 -54.27
CA GLU A 288 -10.39 -10.59 -53.75
C GLU A 288 -10.79 -11.95 -54.29
N ALA A 289 -12.00 -12.07 -54.83
CA ALA A 289 -12.46 -13.29 -55.47
C ALA A 289 -11.65 -13.58 -56.74
N PHE A 290 -10.97 -12.60 -57.34
CA PHE A 290 -10.23 -12.75 -58.58
C PHE A 290 -8.72 -12.89 -58.33
N GLY A 291 -8.15 -14.00 -58.79
CA GLY A 291 -6.70 -14.19 -58.81
C GLY A 291 -6.01 -13.28 -59.84
N ARG A 292 -4.67 -13.21 -59.76
CA ARG A 292 -3.84 -12.40 -60.67
C ARG A 292 -4.03 -12.72 -62.16
N ASN A 293 -4.48 -13.93 -62.46
CA ASN A 293 -4.79 -14.45 -63.78
C ASN A 293 -6.26 -14.21 -64.21
N GLY A 294 -7.03 -13.40 -63.47
CA GLY A 294 -8.44 -13.10 -63.74
C GLY A 294 -9.40 -14.27 -63.46
N LYS A 295 -8.89 -15.40 -62.97
CA LYS A 295 -9.71 -16.56 -62.59
C LYS A 295 -10.24 -16.40 -61.18
N VAL A 296 -11.47 -16.84 -60.96
CA VAL A 296 -12.08 -16.83 -59.63
C VAL A 296 -11.39 -17.86 -58.73
N LEU A 297 -10.96 -17.41 -57.55
CA LEU A 297 -10.41 -18.25 -56.49
C LEU A 297 -11.56 -18.97 -55.78
N LYS A 298 -11.49 -20.31 -55.73
CA LYS A 298 -12.58 -21.15 -55.19
C LYS A 298 -12.94 -20.81 -53.75
N ASP A 299 -11.94 -20.55 -52.92
CA ASP A 299 -12.11 -20.34 -51.47
C ASP A 299 -12.64 -18.94 -51.13
N ARG A 300 -12.58 -18.01 -52.09
CA ARG A 300 -12.98 -16.59 -51.91
C ARG A 300 -14.18 -16.21 -52.77
N TYR A 301 -14.83 -17.19 -53.40
CA TYR A 301 -16.00 -16.92 -54.22
C TYR A 301 -17.21 -16.61 -53.35
N ARG A 302 -17.76 -15.40 -53.52
CA ARG A 302 -18.87 -14.87 -52.72
C ARG A 302 -20.06 -14.47 -53.60
N GLY A 303 -20.38 -15.32 -54.58
CA GLY A 303 -21.51 -15.12 -55.50
C GLY A 303 -21.17 -14.30 -56.74
N MET A 304 -22.19 -14.07 -57.59
CA MET A 304 -22.06 -13.29 -58.82
C MET A 304 -22.06 -11.79 -58.55
N THR A 305 -21.35 -11.01 -59.37
CA THR A 305 -21.39 -9.55 -59.26
C THR A 305 -22.78 -9.02 -59.64
N PRO A 306 -23.20 -7.87 -59.10
CA PRO A 306 -24.50 -7.28 -59.44
C PRO A 306 -24.65 -7.03 -60.94
N GLU A 307 -23.54 -6.72 -61.63
CA GLU A 307 -23.49 -6.55 -63.08
C GLU A 307 -23.75 -7.87 -63.82
N GLN A 308 -23.14 -8.98 -63.41
CA GLN A 308 -23.40 -10.30 -63.98
C GLN A 308 -24.86 -10.72 -63.77
N VAL A 309 -25.41 -10.48 -62.58
CA VAL A 309 -26.83 -10.75 -62.30
C VAL A 309 -27.73 -9.89 -63.17
N ALA A 310 -27.38 -8.62 -63.41
CA ALA A 310 -28.13 -7.74 -64.30
C ALA A 310 -28.08 -8.22 -65.77
N GLN A 311 -26.92 -8.68 -66.24
CA GLN A 311 -26.78 -9.27 -67.58
C GLN A 311 -27.63 -10.53 -67.75
N ILE A 312 -27.60 -11.44 -66.79
CA ILE A 312 -28.45 -12.65 -66.81
C ILE A 312 -29.93 -12.26 -66.85
N ARG A 313 -30.36 -11.26 -66.07
CA ARG A 313 -31.74 -10.77 -66.11
C ARG A 313 -32.09 -10.18 -67.48
N ALA A 314 -31.20 -9.41 -68.09
CA ALA A 314 -31.41 -8.86 -69.43
C ALA A 314 -31.51 -9.97 -70.49
N ASP A 315 -30.67 -10.99 -70.41
CA ASP A 315 -30.74 -12.15 -71.31
C ASP A 315 -32.03 -12.96 -71.11
N GLN A 316 -32.50 -13.13 -69.87
CA GLN A 316 -33.77 -13.79 -69.58
C GLN A 316 -34.95 -13.04 -70.19
N ILE A 317 -34.93 -11.70 -70.12
CA ILE A 317 -35.94 -10.85 -70.76
C ILE A 317 -35.89 -11.05 -72.28
N ARG A 318 -34.70 -10.99 -72.89
CA ARG A 318 -34.52 -11.23 -74.33
C ARG A 318 -35.03 -12.61 -74.75
N GLN A 319 -34.70 -13.66 -73.99
CA GLN A 319 -35.18 -15.02 -74.24
C GLN A 319 -36.70 -15.14 -74.14
N ALA A 320 -37.32 -14.45 -73.19
CA ALA A 320 -38.78 -14.43 -73.06
C ALA A 320 -39.44 -13.76 -74.27
N GLU A 321 -38.87 -12.64 -74.75
CA GLU A 321 -39.32 -11.94 -75.95
C GLU A 321 -39.16 -12.81 -77.21
N GLU A 322 -37.99 -13.43 -77.41
CA GLU A 322 -37.74 -14.34 -78.53
C GLU A 322 -38.71 -15.54 -78.50
N ALA A 323 -38.95 -16.13 -77.33
CA ALA A 323 -39.90 -17.23 -77.17
C ALA A 323 -41.35 -16.79 -77.42
N GLN A 324 -41.70 -15.55 -77.12
CA GLN A 324 -43.01 -14.99 -77.46
C GLN A 324 -43.15 -14.77 -78.97
N GLN A 325 -42.12 -14.22 -79.63
CA GLN A 325 -42.10 -14.04 -81.08
C GLN A 325 -42.18 -15.39 -81.83
N ARG A 326 -41.42 -16.40 -81.40
CA ARG A 326 -41.51 -17.75 -81.98
C ARG A 326 -42.90 -18.35 -81.84
N ARG A 327 -43.55 -18.17 -80.68
CA ARG A 327 -44.94 -18.62 -80.47
C ARG A 327 -45.94 -17.90 -81.37
N GLN A 328 -45.72 -16.60 -81.64
CA GLN A 328 -46.54 -15.85 -82.59
C GLN A 328 -46.34 -16.36 -84.03
N GLN A 329 -45.09 -16.56 -84.46
CA GLN A 329 -44.78 -17.11 -85.78
C GLN A 329 -45.38 -18.51 -85.98
N GLN A 330 -45.26 -19.39 -84.99
CA GLN A 330 -45.88 -20.72 -85.05
C GLN A 330 -47.40 -20.65 -85.19
N ARG A 331 -48.06 -19.74 -84.46
CA ARG A 331 -49.51 -19.53 -84.61
C ARG A 331 -49.87 -19.05 -86.01
N GLU A 332 -49.12 -18.10 -86.57
CA GLU A 332 -49.34 -17.63 -87.94
C GLU A 332 -49.12 -18.74 -88.98
N GLU A 333 -48.11 -19.59 -88.79
CA GLU A 333 -47.85 -20.75 -89.65
C GLU A 333 -48.96 -21.79 -89.54
N GLU A 334 -49.39 -22.14 -88.33
CA GLU A 334 -50.53 -23.04 -88.07
C GLU A 334 -51.81 -22.51 -88.71
N GLU A 335 -52.08 -21.20 -88.61
CA GLU A 335 -53.21 -20.55 -89.26
C GLU A 335 -53.12 -20.65 -90.80
N ARG A 336 -51.94 -20.40 -91.38
CA ARG A 336 -51.70 -20.57 -92.83
C ARG A 336 -51.89 -22.02 -93.27
N GLU A 337 -51.35 -22.97 -92.52
CA GLU A 337 -51.55 -24.40 -92.79
C GLU A 337 -53.02 -24.80 -92.68
N ALA A 338 -53.73 -24.33 -91.67
CA ALA A 338 -55.16 -24.60 -91.49
C ALA A 338 -55.98 -24.04 -92.66
N GLN A 339 -55.66 -22.83 -93.13
CA GLN A 339 -56.27 -22.23 -94.32
C GLN A 339 -56.00 -23.08 -95.58
N LEU A 340 -54.76 -23.50 -95.81
CA LEU A 340 -54.40 -24.35 -96.94
C LEU A 340 -55.11 -25.71 -96.86
N ARG A 341 -55.14 -26.35 -95.69
CA ARG A 341 -55.88 -27.62 -95.47
C ARG A 341 -57.37 -27.45 -95.75
N ALA A 342 -57.98 -26.35 -95.31
CA ALA A 342 -59.38 -26.05 -95.59
C ALA A 342 -59.63 -25.85 -97.09
N GLN A 343 -58.74 -25.17 -97.81
CA GLN A 343 -58.82 -25.01 -99.27
C GLN A 343 -58.69 -26.35 -100.00
N MET A 344 -57.70 -27.17 -99.63
CA MET A 344 -57.50 -28.51 -100.21
C MET A 344 -58.69 -29.43 -99.93
N SER A 345 -59.24 -29.42 -98.72
CA SER A 345 -60.45 -30.17 -98.37
C SER A 345 -61.65 -29.75 -99.22
N ARG A 346 -61.86 -28.44 -99.43
CA ARG A 346 -62.89 -27.93 -100.35
C ARG A 346 -62.68 -28.41 -101.78
N GLN A 347 -61.45 -28.38 -102.28
CA GLN A 347 -61.13 -28.88 -103.63
C GLN A 347 -61.37 -30.40 -103.76
N ALA A 348 -60.96 -31.19 -102.76
CA ALA A 348 -61.18 -32.63 -102.73
C ALA A 348 -62.69 -32.96 -102.75
N LEU A 349 -63.50 -32.27 -101.95
CA LEU A 349 -64.96 -32.43 -101.96
C LEU A 349 -65.59 -32.09 -103.32
N LEU A 350 -65.07 -31.07 -104.03
CA LEU A 350 -65.52 -30.73 -105.37
C LEU A 350 -65.16 -31.83 -106.37
N MET A 351 -63.94 -32.37 -106.31
CA MET A 351 -63.50 -33.48 -107.15
C MET A 351 -64.32 -34.76 -106.90
N ASP A 352 -64.57 -35.10 -105.64
CA ASP A 352 -65.43 -36.23 -105.27
C ASP A 352 -66.86 -36.07 -105.82
N ARG A 353 -67.42 -34.86 -105.74
CA ARG A 353 -68.73 -34.56 -106.36
C ARG A 353 -68.71 -34.73 -107.88
N GLN A 354 -67.64 -34.29 -108.55
CA GLN A 354 -67.49 -34.48 -110.00
C GLN A 354 -67.38 -35.97 -110.35
N ALA A 355 -66.58 -36.74 -109.60
CA ALA A 355 -66.44 -38.18 -109.78
C ALA A 355 -67.75 -38.94 -109.50
N GLN A 356 -68.55 -38.50 -108.52
CA GLN A 356 -69.89 -39.06 -108.26
C GLN A 356 -70.85 -38.78 -109.41
N ARG A 357 -70.86 -37.55 -109.96
CA ARG A 357 -71.68 -37.21 -111.13
C ARG A 357 -71.28 -38.03 -112.35
N ALA A 358 -69.99 -38.18 -112.61
CA ALA A 358 -69.47 -39.01 -113.70
C ALA A 358 -69.87 -40.49 -113.53
N ARG A 359 -69.75 -41.04 -112.31
CA ARG A 359 -70.23 -42.40 -111.99
C ARG A 359 -71.73 -42.56 -112.21
N GLN A 360 -72.54 -41.58 -111.80
CA GLN A 360 -73.99 -41.62 -112.03
C GLN A 360 -74.33 -41.56 -113.53
N ALA A 361 -73.64 -40.73 -114.31
CA ALA A 361 -73.81 -40.69 -115.77
C ALA A 361 -73.47 -42.04 -116.42
N GLN A 362 -72.34 -42.65 -116.05
CA GLN A 362 -71.96 -43.99 -116.52
C GLN A 362 -72.98 -45.07 -116.13
N LEU A 363 -73.53 -45.01 -114.92
CA LEU A 363 -74.58 -45.93 -114.48
C LEU A 363 -75.89 -45.73 -115.27
N GLN A 364 -76.24 -44.49 -115.60
CA GLN A 364 -77.42 -44.21 -116.44
C GLN A 364 -77.21 -44.71 -117.88
N GLU A 365 -76.04 -44.49 -118.48
CA GLU A 365 -75.68 -45.05 -119.79
C GLU A 365 -75.72 -46.59 -119.78
N ALA A 366 -75.17 -47.22 -118.75
CA ALA A 366 -75.25 -48.67 -118.59
C ALA A 366 -76.71 -49.14 -118.44
N ALA A 367 -77.56 -48.38 -117.74
CA ALA A 367 -78.97 -48.72 -117.59
C ALA A 367 -79.75 -48.62 -118.91
N THR A 368 -79.50 -47.61 -119.74
CA THR A 368 -80.14 -47.48 -121.06
C THR A 368 -79.71 -48.60 -122.00
N ILE A 369 -78.41 -48.94 -122.03
CA ILE A 369 -77.89 -50.08 -122.81
C ILE A 369 -78.52 -51.40 -122.36
N ASN A 370 -78.68 -51.62 -121.04
CA ASN A 370 -79.34 -52.83 -120.54
C ASN A 370 -80.83 -52.88 -120.91
N GLN A 371 -81.53 -51.74 -120.97
CA GLN A 371 -82.92 -51.69 -121.44
C GLN A 371 -83.06 -52.05 -122.92
N THR A 372 -82.19 -51.53 -123.79
CA THR A 372 -82.22 -51.86 -125.22
C THR A 372 -81.92 -53.34 -125.46
N LEU A 373 -80.90 -53.89 -124.79
CA LEU A 373 -80.58 -55.33 -124.85
C LEU A 373 -81.74 -56.20 -124.36
N ARG A 374 -82.46 -55.78 -123.30
CA ARG A 374 -83.64 -56.50 -122.80
C ARG A 374 -84.76 -56.55 -123.85
N LEU A 375 -85.02 -55.44 -124.55
CA LEU A 375 -86.02 -55.40 -125.63
C LEU A 375 -85.62 -56.30 -126.80
N GLU A 376 -84.35 -56.28 -127.22
CA GLU A 376 -83.84 -57.16 -128.27
C GLU A 376 -84.00 -58.65 -127.93
N GLN A 377 -83.72 -59.04 -126.68
CA GLN A 377 -83.92 -60.43 -126.23
C GLN A 377 -85.40 -60.83 -126.23
N THR A 378 -86.31 -59.94 -125.83
CA THR A 378 -87.75 -60.23 -125.88
C THR A 378 -88.26 -60.42 -127.31
N LEU A 379 -87.76 -59.64 -128.27
CA LEU A 379 -88.09 -59.78 -129.69
C LEU A 379 -87.53 -61.07 -130.31
N ARG A 380 -86.32 -61.51 -129.89
CA ARG A 380 -85.79 -62.81 -130.30
C ARG A 380 -86.58 -63.99 -129.71
N ALA A 381 -87.11 -63.84 -128.50
CA ALA A 381 -87.89 -64.89 -127.85
C ALA A 381 -89.26 -65.15 -128.52
N THR A 382 -89.85 -64.14 -129.19
CA THR A 382 -91.12 -64.28 -129.91
C THR A 382 -90.99 -64.88 -131.32
N GLN A 383 -89.76 -65.05 -131.85
CA GLN A 383 -89.48 -65.71 -133.13
C GLN A 383 -89.03 -67.18 -132.94
N ARG A 384 -89.79 -67.96 -132.16
CA ARG A 384 -89.53 -69.41 -132.00
C ARG A 384 -90.36 -70.20 -133.01
N GLU A 385 -89.66 -70.98 -133.85
CA GLU A 385 -90.21 -71.87 -134.86
C GLU A 385 -90.95 -73.06 -134.21
N GLU A 386 -92.12 -73.42 -134.77
CA GLU A 386 -92.94 -74.55 -134.33
C GLU A 386 -92.45 -75.85 -134.99
N ASN A 387 -92.30 -76.93 -134.20
CA ASN A 387 -91.87 -78.24 -134.70
C ASN A 387 -93.01 -78.94 -135.45
N THR A 388 -92.82 -79.22 -136.74
CA THR A 388 -93.71 -80.07 -137.55
C THR A 388 -93.20 -81.51 -137.57
N PHE A 389 -94.10 -82.48 -137.44
CA PHE A 389 -93.75 -83.91 -137.51
C PHE A 389 -93.66 -84.36 -138.96
N ASP A 390 -92.57 -85.06 -139.29
CA ASP A 390 -92.30 -85.64 -140.61
C ASP A 390 -93.10 -86.95 -140.81
N ASP A 391 -93.61 -87.20 -142.02
CA ASP A 391 -94.51 -88.34 -142.30
C ASP A 391 -93.86 -89.72 -142.04
N SER A 392 -92.51 -89.78 -141.99
CA SER A 392 -91.75 -90.96 -141.56
C SER A 392 -92.00 -91.37 -140.10
N PHE A 393 -92.46 -90.44 -139.24
CA PHE A 393 -92.82 -90.66 -137.84
C PHE A 393 -94.04 -91.58 -137.67
N PHE A 394 -95.04 -91.46 -138.56
CA PHE A 394 -96.27 -92.27 -138.48
C PHE A 394 -96.09 -93.69 -139.04
N SER A 395 -95.07 -93.92 -139.86
CA SER A 395 -94.73 -95.24 -140.43
C SER A 395 -94.10 -96.22 -139.43
N GLN A 396 -93.81 -95.78 -138.20
CA GLN A 396 -93.22 -96.61 -137.13
C GLN A 396 -94.27 -97.36 -136.27
N PHE A 397 -95.56 -97.07 -136.43
CA PHE A 397 -96.64 -97.68 -135.65
C PHE A 397 -97.31 -98.83 -136.44
N GLY A 398 -97.42 -100.03 -135.84
CA GLY A 398 -98.21 -101.15 -136.40
C GLY A 398 -97.47 -102.16 -137.28
N THR A 399 -96.13 -102.18 -137.29
CA THR A 399 -95.29 -103.10 -138.11
C THR A 399 -95.00 -104.48 -137.49
N SER A 400 -95.65 -104.83 -136.37
CA SER A 400 -95.49 -106.13 -135.69
C SER A 400 -96.82 -106.62 -135.12
N ALA A 401 -97.19 -107.87 -135.38
CA ALA A 401 -98.47 -108.47 -135.01
C ALA A 401 -98.61 -108.71 -133.50
N ARG A 402 -99.06 -107.67 -132.79
CA ARG A 402 -100.03 -107.77 -131.71
C ARG A 402 -101.09 -106.68 -131.88
#